data_AF-A0A4Y7TV57-F1
#
_entry.id   AF-A0A4Y7TV57-F1
#
_cell.length_a   1.000
_cell.length_b   1.000
_cell.length_c   1.000
_cell.angle_alpha   90.00
_cell.angle_beta   90.00
_cell.angle_gamma   90.00
#
_symmetry.space_group_name_H-M   'P 1'
#
loop_
_entity.id
_entity.type
_entity.pdbx_description
1 polymer ?
#
loop_
_entity_poly.entity_id
_entity_poly.type
_entity_poly.pdbx_seq_one_letter_code
_entity_poly.pdbx_strand_id
1 'polypeptide(L)'
;MANDNLLNIPMLLINSATYTPYFARFMSTPAAGGLAAIETKRIAQVTDALSAGLEQDQIAETGQFYAMLLIFQGHDGIDEGDKAAAVARLLKWKEQYNGTFVEETMERCLGALNNDRGEMGYIIKGVKVMLEAPLTKCGGGKGVCRRSMDDGQEPLSKCSRCKTSVYCGAPHQQAGWKEHKPLCFAPAF
;
A
#
# COMPACT_ATOMS: atom_id res chain seq x y z
N MET A 1 -18.82 14.89 15.47
CA MET A 1 -17.54 14.67 16.17
C MET A 1 -16.61 14.02 15.16
N ALA A 2 -15.49 14.66 14.85
CA ALA A 2 -14.50 14.04 13.98
C ALA A 2 -13.98 12.77 14.70
N ASN A 3 -13.83 11.68 13.96
CA ASN A 3 -13.38 10.43 14.51
C ASN A 3 -11.87 10.54 14.73
N ASP A 4 -11.44 10.84 15.95
CA ASP A 4 -10.03 11.02 16.35
C ASP A 4 -9.25 9.69 16.44
N ASN A 5 -9.84 8.59 15.94
CA ASN A 5 -9.17 7.30 15.82
C ASN A 5 -8.08 7.36 14.75
N LEU A 6 -6.89 6.88 15.14
CA LEU A 6 -5.70 6.77 14.30
C LEU A 6 -6.02 6.11 12.95
N LEU A 7 -6.81 5.03 12.99
CA LEU A 7 -7.45 4.42 11.83
C LEU A 7 -8.97 4.53 11.97
N ASN A 8 -9.58 5.39 11.16
CA ASN A 8 -11.04 5.41 11.05
C ASN A 8 -11.54 4.17 10.28
N ILE A 9 -12.84 3.87 10.37
CA ILE A 9 -13.46 2.68 9.72
C ILE A 9 -13.09 2.57 8.22
N PRO A 10 -13.11 3.66 7.42
CA PRO A 10 -12.61 3.62 6.04
C PRO A 10 -11.16 3.15 5.91
N MET A 11 -10.24 3.62 6.76
CA MET A 11 -8.83 3.21 6.68
C MET A 11 -8.64 1.75 7.07
N LEU A 12 -9.36 1.23 8.07
CA LEU A 12 -9.33 -0.19 8.41
C LEU A 12 -9.74 -1.07 7.23
N LEU A 13 -10.81 -0.66 6.53
CA LEU A 13 -11.28 -1.38 5.35
C LEU A 13 -10.24 -1.36 4.22
N ILE A 14 -9.64 -0.19 3.94
CA ILE A 14 -8.61 -0.07 2.90
C ILE A 14 -7.37 -0.89 3.28
N ASN A 15 -6.97 -0.86 4.56
CA ASN A 15 -5.81 -1.59 5.07
C ASN A 15 -5.95 -3.11 4.82
N SER A 16 -7.16 -3.66 5.00
CA SER A 16 -7.46 -5.07 4.77
C SER A 16 -7.22 -5.57 3.33
N ALA A 17 -7.07 -4.65 2.37
CA ALA A 17 -6.85 -4.95 0.96
C ALA A 17 -5.44 -4.58 0.47
N THR A 18 -4.57 -4.02 1.32
CA THR A 18 -3.26 -3.45 0.93
C THR A 18 -2.33 -4.43 0.23
N TYR A 19 -2.42 -5.72 0.56
CA TYR A 19 -1.64 -6.79 -0.06
C TYR A 19 -2.22 -7.30 -1.39
N THR A 20 -3.30 -6.69 -1.88
CA THR A 20 -3.98 -7.12 -3.10
C THR A 20 -3.73 -6.17 -4.27
N PRO A 21 -3.83 -6.65 -5.53
CA PRO A 21 -3.75 -5.79 -6.70
C PRO A 21 -4.89 -4.75 -6.79
N TYR A 22 -5.98 -4.91 -6.03
CA TYR A 22 -7.05 -3.89 -5.95
C TYR A 22 -6.58 -2.63 -5.27
N PHE A 23 -5.74 -2.77 -4.24
CA PHE A 23 -5.15 -1.62 -3.59
C PHE A 23 -4.27 -0.86 -4.58
N ALA A 24 -3.39 -1.54 -5.32
CA ALA A 24 -2.61 -0.90 -6.38
C ALA A 24 -3.49 -0.18 -7.41
N ARG A 25 -4.60 -0.81 -7.85
CA ARG A 25 -5.56 -0.17 -8.77
C ARG A 25 -6.24 1.04 -8.12
N PHE A 26 -6.69 0.94 -6.87
CA PHE A 26 -7.30 2.06 -6.15
C PHE A 26 -6.34 3.23 -5.99
N MET A 27 -5.08 2.95 -5.60
CA MET A 27 -4.02 3.94 -5.46
C MET A 27 -3.69 4.67 -6.77
N SER A 28 -3.98 4.06 -7.93
CA SER A 28 -3.85 4.71 -9.24
C SER A 28 -5.00 5.65 -9.61
N THR A 29 -6.07 5.71 -8.81
CA THR A 29 -7.23 6.57 -9.07
C THR A 29 -7.11 7.93 -8.35
N PRO A 30 -7.77 8.99 -8.85
CA PRO A 30 -7.82 10.27 -8.15
C PRO A 30 -8.42 10.19 -6.74
N ALA A 31 -9.32 9.25 -6.49
CA ALA A 31 -9.98 9.07 -5.19
C ALA A 31 -9.01 8.66 -4.07
N ALA A 32 -7.86 8.09 -4.43
CA ALA A 32 -6.82 7.75 -3.47
C ALA A 32 -5.85 8.91 -3.22
N GLY A 33 -5.92 10.02 -3.97
CA GLY A 33 -4.95 11.11 -3.88
C GLY A 33 -4.82 11.70 -2.47
N GLY A 34 -3.58 11.91 -2.02
CA GLY A 34 -3.28 12.60 -0.76
C GLY A 34 -3.47 11.77 0.52
N LEU A 35 -3.77 10.48 0.41
CA LEU A 35 -3.93 9.60 1.57
C LEU A 35 -2.65 9.53 2.43
N ALA A 36 -1.46 9.50 1.83
CA ALA A 36 -0.20 9.53 2.57
C ALA A 36 -0.07 10.81 3.42
N ALA A 37 -0.40 11.98 2.88
CA ALA A 37 -0.38 13.25 3.61
C ALA A 37 -1.42 13.29 4.74
N ILE A 38 -2.63 12.79 4.49
CA ILE A 38 -3.68 12.68 5.51
C ILE A 38 -3.22 11.80 6.68
N GLU A 39 -2.63 10.64 6.38
CA GLU A 39 -2.18 9.71 7.41
C GLU A 39 -0.95 10.23 8.17
N THR A 40 -0.04 10.91 7.47
CA THR A 40 1.10 11.62 8.09
C THR A 40 0.62 12.61 9.15
N LYS A 41 -0.36 13.45 8.79
CA LYS A 41 -0.94 14.44 9.69
C LYS A 41 -1.60 13.81 10.90
N ARG A 42 -2.28 12.68 10.73
CA ARG A 42 -2.88 11.94 11.86
C ARG A 42 -1.82 11.43 12.82
N ILE A 43 -0.77 10.80 12.30
CA ILE A 43 0.35 10.32 13.11
C ILE A 43 1.03 11.48 13.84
N ALA A 44 1.24 12.61 13.16
CA ALA A 44 1.80 13.83 13.74
C ALA A 44 0.96 14.40 14.89
N GLN A 45 -0.37 14.27 14.82
CA GLN A 45 -1.31 14.74 15.83
C GLN A 45 -1.49 13.78 17.01
N VAL A 46 -0.91 12.58 16.95
CA VAL A 46 -0.95 11.66 18.09
C VAL A 46 -0.18 12.26 19.25
N THR A 47 -0.87 12.44 20.37
CA THR A 47 -0.26 12.83 21.64
C THR A 47 0.16 11.60 22.44
N ASP A 48 1.00 11.79 23.46
CA ASP A 48 1.39 10.69 24.34
C ASP A 48 0.21 10.11 25.12
N ALA A 49 -0.74 10.96 25.51
CA ALA A 49 -1.97 10.53 26.17
C ALA A 49 -2.82 9.64 25.24
N LEU A 50 -2.98 10.04 23.98
CA LEU A 50 -3.69 9.21 22.99
C LEU A 50 -2.94 7.90 22.73
N SER A 51 -1.62 7.98 22.55
CA SER A 51 -0.78 6.81 22.30
C SER A 51 -0.82 5.78 23.42
N ALA A 52 -0.95 6.21 24.68
CA ALA A 52 -1.01 5.30 25.83
C ALA A 52 -2.33 4.50 25.88
N GLY A 53 -3.38 4.96 25.19
CA GLY A 53 -4.66 4.27 25.09
C GLY A 53 -4.80 3.37 23.87
N LEU A 54 -3.78 3.26 23.03
CA LEU A 54 -3.81 2.40 21.84
C LEU A 54 -3.25 1.02 22.15
N GLU A 55 -3.93 -0.01 21.64
CA GLU A 55 -3.42 -1.37 21.65
C GLU A 55 -2.22 -1.49 20.68
N GLN A 56 -1.30 -2.40 21.00
CA GLN A 56 -0.10 -2.62 20.20
C GLN A 56 -0.43 -2.96 18.73
N ASP A 57 -1.46 -3.78 18.52
CA ASP A 57 -1.91 -4.17 17.17
C ASP A 57 -2.42 -2.97 16.37
N GLN A 58 -3.07 -2.00 17.01
CA GLN A 58 -3.55 -0.79 16.33
C GLN A 58 -2.39 0.08 15.83
N ILE A 59 -1.31 0.17 16.64
CA ILE A 59 -0.10 0.90 16.26
C ILE A 59 0.59 0.19 15.08
N ALA A 60 0.70 -1.15 15.15
CA ALA A 60 1.29 -1.94 14.08
C ALA A 60 0.48 -1.84 12.77
N GLU A 61 -0.85 -1.94 12.85
CA GLU A 61 -1.74 -1.79 11.70
C GLU A 61 -1.63 -0.40 11.08
N THR A 62 -1.49 0.64 11.90
CA THR A 62 -1.28 2.01 11.42
C THR A 62 0.05 2.12 10.69
N GLY A 63 1.13 1.59 11.28
CA GLY A 63 2.43 1.56 10.63
C GLY A 63 2.42 0.81 9.30
N GLN A 64 1.81 -0.37 9.27
CA GLN A 64 1.70 -1.17 8.06
C GLN A 64 0.90 -0.46 6.97
N PHE A 65 -0.25 0.13 7.33
CA PHE A 65 -1.08 0.89 6.40
C PHE A 65 -0.35 2.11 5.85
N TYR A 66 0.27 2.89 6.73
CA TYR A 66 0.99 4.09 6.36
C TYR A 66 2.20 3.79 5.47
N ALA A 67 2.97 2.74 5.78
CA ALA A 67 4.04 2.27 4.91
C ALA A 67 3.52 1.97 3.49
N MET A 68 2.38 1.30 3.38
CA MET A 68 1.76 1.01 2.09
C MET A 68 1.33 2.28 1.34
N LEU A 69 0.80 3.29 2.01
CA LEU A 69 0.49 4.58 1.39
C LEU A 69 1.75 5.25 0.84
N LEU A 70 2.83 5.29 1.63
CA LEU A 70 4.12 5.86 1.24
C LEU A 70 4.76 5.11 0.08
N ILE A 71 4.63 3.78 0.00
CA ILE A 71 5.13 2.98 -1.13
C ILE A 71 4.47 3.43 -2.44
N PHE A 72 3.16 3.70 -2.43
CA PHE A 72 2.44 4.07 -3.64
C PHE A 72 2.55 5.56 -3.99
N GLN A 73 2.43 6.45 -3.00
CA GLN A 73 2.34 7.91 -3.21
C GLN A 73 3.64 8.66 -2.95
N GLY A 74 4.62 8.01 -2.31
CA GLY A 74 5.79 8.71 -1.79
C GLY A 74 5.40 9.69 -0.69
N HIS A 75 6.10 10.82 -0.65
CA HIS A 75 5.91 11.88 0.33
C HIS A 75 5.42 13.19 -0.32
N ASP A 76 4.93 13.10 -1.56
CA ASP A 76 4.38 14.24 -2.30
C ASP A 76 3.17 14.81 -1.56
N GLY A 77 3.19 16.13 -1.32
CA GLY A 77 2.11 16.84 -0.63
C GLY A 77 2.07 16.67 0.89
N ILE A 78 3.06 16.00 1.50
CA ILE A 78 3.24 15.98 2.95
C ILE A 78 3.83 17.32 3.40
N ASP A 79 3.21 17.95 4.40
CA ASP A 79 3.77 19.14 5.06
C ASP A 79 5.02 18.79 5.87
N GLU A 80 6.08 19.62 5.80
CA GLU A 80 7.35 19.33 6.47
C GLU A 80 7.24 19.34 8.01
N GLY A 81 6.36 20.15 8.58
CA GLY A 81 6.08 20.18 10.00
C GLY A 81 5.38 18.89 10.46
N ASP A 82 4.34 18.48 9.73
CA ASP A 82 3.65 17.21 9.98
C ASP A 82 4.61 16.02 9.79
N LYS A 83 5.48 16.06 8.77
CA LYS A 83 6.50 15.04 8.52
C LYS A 83 7.46 14.92 9.70
N ALA A 84 8.02 16.03 10.18
CA ALA A 84 8.96 16.02 11.30
C ALA A 84 8.30 15.48 12.58
N ALA A 85 7.06 15.90 12.87
CA ALA A 85 6.31 15.42 14.02
C ALA A 85 5.97 13.92 13.91
N ALA A 86 5.57 13.45 12.73
CA ALA A 86 5.32 12.04 12.48
C ALA A 86 6.60 11.21 12.65
N VAL A 87 7.75 11.66 12.12
CA VAL A 87 9.05 10.98 12.31
C VAL A 87 9.39 10.85 13.80
N ALA A 88 9.20 11.90 14.59
CA ALA A 88 9.41 11.85 16.04
C ALA A 88 8.51 10.81 16.72
N ARG A 89 7.22 10.76 16.34
CA ARG A 89 6.26 9.77 16.85
C ARG A 89 6.65 8.33 16.47
N LEU A 90 7.04 8.11 15.22
CA LEU A 90 7.47 6.79 14.72
C LEU A 90 8.74 6.30 15.44
N LEU A 91 9.72 7.18 15.67
CA LEU A 91 10.94 6.84 16.41
C LEU A 91 10.63 6.44 17.85
N LYS A 92 9.71 7.16 18.51
CA LYS A 92 9.27 6.83 19.87
C LYS A 92 8.58 5.47 19.94
N TRP A 93 7.67 5.18 19.01
CA TRP A 93 7.03 3.86 18.92
C TRP A 93 8.04 2.75 18.60
N LYS A 94 9.01 3.02 17.71
CA LYS A 94 10.07 2.07 17.39
C LYS A 94 10.86 1.67 18.65
N GLU A 95 11.29 2.65 19.44
CA GLU A 95 12.04 2.42 20.68
C GLU A 95 11.19 1.71 21.74
N GLN A 96 9.94 2.15 21.93
CA GLN A 96 9.02 1.61 22.92
C GLN A 96 8.67 0.14 22.67
N TYR A 97 8.56 -0.28 21.41
CA TYR A 97 8.11 -1.61 21.01
C TYR A 97 9.22 -2.40 20.31
N ASN A 98 10.47 -2.24 20.76
CA ASN A 98 11.62 -2.96 20.22
C ASN A 98 11.45 -4.49 20.31
N GLY A 99 11.88 -5.20 19.27
CA GLY A 99 11.76 -6.65 19.10
C GLY A 99 10.36 -7.12 18.67
N THR A 100 9.47 -6.22 18.25
CA THR A 100 8.09 -6.56 17.89
C THR A 100 7.73 -6.12 16.47
N PHE A 101 6.58 -6.59 15.97
CA PHE A 101 6.09 -6.20 14.65
C PHE A 101 5.81 -4.68 14.53
N VAL A 102 5.54 -3.99 15.64
CA VAL A 102 5.43 -2.51 15.63
C VAL A 102 6.73 -1.89 15.15
N GLU A 103 7.86 -2.30 15.73
CA GLU A 103 9.18 -1.80 15.31
C GLU A 103 9.41 -2.00 13.80
N GLU A 104 9.15 -3.19 13.27
CA GLU A 104 9.32 -3.47 11.84
C GLU A 104 8.48 -2.53 10.96
N THR A 105 7.24 -2.26 11.35
CA THR A 105 6.35 -1.35 10.59
C THR A 105 6.82 0.11 10.68
N MET A 106 7.34 0.55 11.83
CA MET A 106 7.92 1.88 12.00
C MET A 106 9.19 2.04 11.15
N GLU A 107 10.05 1.02 11.10
CA GLU A 107 11.25 1.02 10.27
C GLU A 107 10.93 1.20 8.78
N ARG A 108 9.90 0.50 8.29
CA ARG A 108 9.42 0.67 6.90
C ARG A 108 8.94 2.09 6.65
N CYS A 109 8.17 2.67 7.56
CA CYS A 109 7.69 4.05 7.44
C CYS A 109 8.84 5.06 7.41
N LEU A 110 9.80 4.92 8.34
CA LEU A 110 10.97 5.79 8.43
C LEU A 110 11.86 5.67 7.19
N GLY A 111 12.07 4.46 6.68
CA GLY A 111 12.81 4.23 5.44
C GLY A 111 12.13 4.89 4.23
N ALA A 112 10.82 4.73 4.11
CA ALA A 112 10.05 5.34 3.03
C ALA A 112 10.04 6.88 3.09
N LEU A 113 9.91 7.48 4.28
CA LEU A 113 9.90 8.94 4.47
C LEU A 113 11.26 9.61 4.19
N ASN A 114 12.35 8.90 4.46
CA ASN A 114 13.71 9.40 4.30
C ASN A 114 14.31 9.08 2.92
N ASN A 115 13.53 8.51 2.00
CA ASN A 115 14.01 8.01 0.71
C ASN A 115 15.22 7.07 0.85
N ASP A 116 15.13 6.12 1.78
CA ASP A 116 16.18 5.13 1.98
C ASP A 116 16.51 4.41 0.67
N ARG A 117 17.80 4.40 0.32
CA ARG A 117 18.35 3.73 -0.87
C ARG A 117 19.07 2.43 -0.53
N GLY A 118 19.07 2.04 0.75
CA GLY A 118 19.57 0.78 1.27
C GLY A 118 18.59 -0.38 1.04
N GLU A 119 18.77 -1.45 1.82
CA GLU A 119 18.00 -2.69 1.72
C GLU A 119 16.48 -2.46 1.80
N MET A 120 16.02 -1.62 2.74
CA MET A 120 14.61 -1.34 2.90
C MET A 120 14.01 -0.63 1.67
N GLY A 121 14.78 0.26 1.03
CA GLY A 121 14.39 0.89 -0.23
C GLY A 121 14.18 -0.11 -1.37
N TYR A 122 15.04 -1.14 -1.47
CA TYR A 122 14.86 -2.22 -2.45
C TYR A 122 13.62 -3.06 -2.15
N ILE A 123 13.36 -3.39 -0.88
CA ILE A 123 12.17 -4.13 -0.46
C ILE A 123 10.90 -3.35 -0.82
N ILE A 124 10.84 -2.07 -0.46
CA ILE A 124 9.73 -1.15 -0.78
C ILE A 124 9.47 -1.12 -2.30
N LYS A 125 10.51 -0.95 -3.11
CA LYS A 125 10.39 -0.93 -4.57
C LYS A 125 9.90 -2.29 -5.10
N GLY A 126 10.40 -3.40 -4.55
CA GLY A 126 9.99 -4.74 -4.92
C GLY A 126 8.51 -5.02 -4.63
N VAL A 127 8.02 -4.61 -3.45
CA VAL A 127 6.61 -4.73 -3.07
C VAL A 127 5.70 -3.96 -4.03
N LYS A 128 6.05 -2.71 -4.36
CA LYS A 128 5.30 -1.92 -5.34
C LYS A 128 5.18 -2.62 -6.68
N VAL A 129 6.32 -3.04 -7.25
CA VAL A 129 6.37 -3.75 -8.53
C VAL A 129 5.56 -5.04 -8.50
N MET A 130 5.59 -5.78 -7.40
CA MET A 130 4.81 -7.01 -7.23
C MET A 130 3.30 -6.73 -7.28
N LEU A 131 2.84 -5.70 -6.58
CA LEU A 131 1.41 -5.36 -6.47
C LEU A 131 0.87 -4.69 -7.74
N GLU A 132 1.70 -3.92 -8.45
CA GLU A 132 1.36 -3.30 -9.73
C GLU A 132 1.44 -4.28 -10.90
N ALA A 133 2.23 -5.36 -10.79
CA ALA A 133 2.42 -6.30 -11.90
C ALA A 133 1.11 -6.82 -12.51
N PRO A 134 0.05 -7.16 -11.76
CA PRO A 134 -1.20 -7.61 -12.37
C PRO A 134 -1.92 -6.55 -13.21
N LEU A 135 -1.64 -5.25 -13.02
CA LEU A 135 -2.23 -4.15 -13.77
C LEU A 135 -1.56 -3.96 -15.13
N THR A 136 -0.29 -4.36 -15.27
CA THR A 136 0.53 -4.05 -16.44
C THR A 136 1.10 -5.28 -17.13
N LYS A 137 1.16 -6.44 -16.47
CA LYS A 137 1.73 -7.68 -17.01
C LYS A 137 0.66 -8.74 -17.22
N CYS A 138 0.80 -9.50 -18.30
CA CYS A 138 -0.11 -10.57 -18.63
C CYS A 138 -0.16 -11.63 -17.52
N GLY A 139 -1.34 -11.86 -16.94
CA GLY A 139 -1.56 -12.83 -15.86
C GLY A 139 -1.67 -14.28 -16.32
N GLY A 140 -1.09 -14.66 -17.45
CA GLY A 140 -1.30 -15.95 -18.13
C GLY A 140 -0.77 -17.20 -17.43
N GLY A 141 -0.41 -17.12 -16.15
CA GLY A 141 0.35 -18.13 -15.42
C GLY A 141 1.86 -17.84 -15.43
N LYS A 142 2.55 -18.25 -14.36
CA LYS A 142 4.00 -18.04 -14.22
C LYS A 142 4.75 -18.76 -15.33
N GLY A 143 5.62 -18.04 -16.04
CA GLY A 143 6.47 -18.59 -17.10
C GLY A 143 5.79 -18.77 -18.46
N VAL A 144 4.48 -18.58 -18.56
CA VAL A 144 3.71 -18.75 -19.81
C VAL A 144 3.84 -17.52 -20.71
N CYS A 145 3.80 -16.32 -20.13
CA CYS A 145 3.86 -15.08 -20.88
C CYS A 145 4.64 -14.03 -20.09
N ARG A 146 5.50 -13.28 -20.79
CA ARG A 146 6.26 -12.16 -20.23
C ARG A 146 5.77 -10.80 -20.71
N ARG A 147 4.66 -10.77 -21.47
CA ARG A 147 4.16 -9.55 -22.08
C ARG A 147 3.72 -8.54 -21.02
N SER A 148 4.06 -7.29 -21.25
CA SER A 148 3.63 -6.13 -20.48
C SER A 148 2.96 -5.09 -21.37
N MET A 149 2.23 -4.15 -20.78
CA MET A 149 1.66 -3.00 -21.49
C MET A 149 2.75 -2.10 -22.09
N ASP A 150 3.97 -2.13 -21.56
CA ASP A 150 5.08 -1.28 -21.99
C ASP A 150 5.85 -1.85 -23.19
N ASP A 151 5.51 -3.07 -23.64
CA ASP A 151 6.23 -3.76 -24.73
C ASP A 151 5.96 -3.15 -26.13
N GLY A 152 5.17 -2.08 -26.24
CA GLY A 152 4.85 -1.40 -27.51
C GLY A 152 4.01 -2.23 -28.51
N GLN A 153 3.49 -3.38 -28.08
CA GLN A 153 2.62 -4.27 -28.85
C GLN A 153 1.13 -3.95 -28.64
N GLU A 154 0.23 -4.77 -29.21
CA GLU A 154 -1.21 -4.63 -28.99
C GLU A 154 -1.58 -4.55 -27.49
N PRO A 155 -2.49 -3.65 -27.09
CA PRO A 155 -2.86 -3.49 -25.68
C PRO A 155 -3.37 -4.79 -25.05
N LEU A 156 -2.94 -5.06 -23.81
CA LEU A 156 -3.46 -6.19 -23.05
C LEU A 156 -4.94 -5.96 -22.69
N SER A 157 -5.76 -7.00 -22.86
CA SER A 157 -7.17 -7.02 -22.47
C SER A 157 -7.33 -7.11 -20.96
N LYS A 158 -8.18 -6.25 -20.38
CA LYS A 158 -8.53 -6.29 -18.95
C LYS A 158 -9.57 -7.36 -18.65
N CYS A 159 -9.44 -8.03 -17.52
CA CYS A 159 -10.49 -8.92 -16.99
C CYS A 159 -11.83 -8.18 -16.95
N SER A 160 -12.86 -8.75 -17.57
CA SER A 160 -14.17 -8.11 -17.70
C SER A 160 -14.86 -7.85 -16.35
N ARG A 161 -14.60 -8.68 -15.34
CA ARG A 161 -15.19 -8.58 -14.00
C ARG A 161 -14.44 -7.57 -13.11
N CYS A 162 -13.15 -7.80 -12.86
CA CYS A 162 -12.41 -6.99 -11.89
C CYS A 162 -11.77 -5.73 -12.47
N LYS A 163 -11.53 -5.67 -13.79
CA LYS A 163 -10.81 -4.59 -14.47
C LYS A 163 -9.38 -4.33 -13.95
N THR A 164 -8.85 -5.20 -13.09
CA THR A 164 -7.52 -5.11 -12.49
C THR A 164 -6.51 -5.93 -13.27
N SER A 165 -6.72 -7.25 -13.39
CA SER A 165 -5.79 -8.15 -14.08
C SER A 165 -5.88 -8.01 -15.59
N VAL A 166 -4.74 -8.10 -16.28
CA VAL A 166 -4.64 -7.98 -17.75
C VAL A 166 -4.07 -9.22 -18.42
N TYR A 167 -4.46 -9.46 -19.66
CA TYR A 167 -4.12 -10.65 -20.43
C TYR A 167 -3.95 -10.35 -21.91
N CYS A 168 -3.09 -11.12 -22.60
CA CYS A 168 -2.99 -11.05 -24.07
C CYS A 168 -4.30 -11.46 -24.77
N GLY A 169 -5.13 -12.26 -24.09
CA GLY A 169 -6.43 -12.70 -24.58
C GLY A 169 -7.04 -13.79 -23.71
N ALA A 170 -8.18 -14.32 -24.14
CA ALA A 170 -8.93 -15.35 -23.41
C ALA A 170 -8.10 -16.60 -23.04
N PRO A 171 -7.19 -17.13 -23.90
CA PRO A 171 -6.38 -18.30 -23.53
C PRO A 171 -5.51 -18.07 -22.29
N HIS A 172 -4.86 -16.90 -22.21
CA HIS A 172 -4.03 -16.55 -21.05
C HIS A 172 -4.89 -16.27 -19.81
N GLN A 173 -6.06 -15.66 -19.99
CA GLN A 173 -7.01 -15.50 -18.87
C GLN A 173 -7.44 -16.84 -18.29
N GLN A 174 -7.74 -17.83 -19.14
CA GLN A 174 -8.10 -19.17 -18.70
C GLN A 174 -6.93 -19.88 -18.00
N ALA A 175 -5.71 -19.76 -18.54
CA ALA A 175 -4.51 -20.36 -17.96
C ALA A 175 -4.20 -19.83 -16.55
N GLY A 176 -4.30 -18.51 -16.35
CA GLY A 176 -4.08 -17.86 -15.05
C GLY A 176 -5.31 -17.80 -14.13
N TRP A 177 -6.42 -18.45 -14.51
CA TRP A 177 -7.69 -18.29 -13.79
C TRP A 177 -7.63 -18.85 -12.37
N LYS A 178 -6.86 -19.94 -12.15
CA LYS A 178 -6.76 -20.58 -10.83
C LYS A 178 -6.17 -19.64 -9.78
N GLU A 179 -5.11 -18.89 -10.12
CA GLU A 179 -4.54 -17.89 -9.22
C GLU A 179 -5.37 -16.60 -9.17
N HIS A 180 -6.00 -16.21 -10.28
CA HIS A 180 -6.76 -14.96 -10.35
C HIS A 180 -8.11 -15.03 -9.61
N LYS A 181 -8.83 -16.16 -9.72
CA LYS A 181 -10.22 -16.31 -9.26
C LYS A 181 -10.46 -15.93 -7.78
N PRO A 182 -9.60 -16.33 -6.80
CA PRO A 182 -9.78 -15.97 -5.39
C PRO A 182 -9.74 -14.46 -5.14
N LEU A 183 -9.07 -13.72 -6.02
CA LEU A 183 -8.89 -12.28 -5.95
C LEU A 183 -9.64 -11.59 -7.11
N CYS A 184 -10.74 -12.15 -7.62
CA CYS A 184 -11.50 -11.55 -8.73
C CYS A 184 -12.87 -11.03 -8.28
N PHE A 185 -12.91 -9.75 -7.87
CA PHE A 185 -14.09 -9.02 -7.40
C PHE A 185 -14.41 -7.86 -8.34
N ALA A 186 -15.69 -7.53 -8.49
CA ALA A 186 -16.07 -6.33 -9.22
C ALA A 186 -15.65 -5.09 -8.42
N PRO A 187 -14.94 -4.12 -9.02
CA PRO A 187 -14.54 -2.92 -8.31
C PRO A 187 -15.76 -2.04 -8.03
N ALA A 188 -15.79 -1.44 -6.83
CA ALA A 188 -16.85 -0.51 -6.40
C ALA A 188 -16.39 0.97 -6.41
N PHE A 189 -15.28 1.25 -7.09
CA PHE A 189 -14.63 2.56 -7.19
C PHE A 189 -14.23 2.87 -8.63
#